data_AF-A0A2V8L2A0-F1
#
_entry.id   AF-A0A2V8L2A0-F1
#
_cell.length_a   1.000
_cell.length_b   1.000
_cell.length_c   1.000
_cell.angle_alpha   90.00
_cell.angle_beta   90.00
_cell.angle_gamma   90.00
#
_symmetry.space_group_name_H-M   'P 1'
#
loop_
_entity.id
_entity.type
_entity.pdbx_description
1 polymer ?
#
loop_
_entity_poly.entity_id
_entity_poly.type
_entity_poly.pdbx_seq_one_letter_code
_entity_poly.pdbx_strand_id
1 'polypeptide(L)'
;MLSQSTYVEIDRVTANALQTIGGQEVIERVTVIRGYKQLLGMYPERADFQKRLAQGVLILKLIAERHASANLAMELQVISHRIDAERVHD
;
A
#
# COMPACT_ATOMS: atom_id res chain seq x y z
N MET A 1 7.34 4.68 13.03
CA MET A 1 5.88 4.90 12.85
C MET A 1 5.59 5.58 11.50
N LEU A 2 4.52 5.21 10.80
CA LEU A 2 4.17 5.85 9.51
C LEU A 2 3.67 7.29 9.66
N SER A 3 4.07 8.15 8.73
CA SER A 3 3.63 9.54 8.69
C SER A 3 2.18 9.68 8.20
N GLN A 4 1.49 10.76 8.61
CA GLN A 4 0.11 11.03 8.17
C GLN A 4 0.02 11.20 6.64
N SER A 5 1.05 11.76 6.01
CA SER A 5 1.10 11.88 4.55
C SER A 5 1.21 10.52 3.87
N THR A 6 1.96 9.58 4.45
CA THR A 6 2.02 8.19 3.96
C THR A 6 0.66 7.50 4.06
N TYR A 7 -0.08 7.70 5.15
CA TYR A 7 -1.45 7.18 5.28
C TYR A 7 -2.40 7.71 4.20
N VAL A 8 -2.38 9.02 3.95
CA VAL A 8 -3.21 9.66 2.92
C VAL A 8 -2.85 9.16 1.52
N GLU A 9 -1.57 9.01 1.22
CA GLU A 9 -1.13 8.49 -0.08
C GLU A 9 -1.55 7.03 -0.30
N ILE A 10 -1.49 6.18 0.74
CA ILE A 10 -2.00 4.80 0.66
C ILE A 10 -3.49 4.80 0.29
N ASP A 11 -4.29 5.70 0.87
CA ASP A 11 -5.71 5.82 0.52
C ASP A 11 -5.91 6.25 -0.92
N ARG A 12 -5.14 7.25 -1.37
CA ARG A 12 -5.19 7.75 -2.74
C ARG A 12 -4.84 6.66 -3.76
N VAL A 13 -3.72 5.96 -3.59
CA VAL A 13 -3.27 4.94 -4.57
C VAL A 13 -4.17 3.70 -4.56
N THR A 14 -4.72 3.30 -3.40
CA THR A 14 -5.66 2.17 -3.35
C THR A 14 -7.02 2.52 -3.97
N ALA A 15 -7.50 3.75 -3.80
CA ALA A 15 -8.69 4.22 -4.51
C ALA A 15 -8.46 4.28 -6.03
N ASN A 16 -7.29 4.78 -6.46
CA ASN A 16 -6.91 4.81 -7.88
C ASN A 16 -6.84 3.40 -8.49
N ALA A 17 -6.29 2.42 -7.76
CA ALA A 17 -6.24 1.03 -8.22
C ALA A 17 -7.64 0.42 -8.43
N LEU A 18 -8.57 0.67 -7.51
CA LEU A 18 -9.96 0.22 -7.64
C LEU A 18 -10.66 0.84 -8.85
N GLN A 19 -10.35 2.10 -9.17
CA GLN A 19 -10.94 2.82 -10.30
C GLN A 19 -10.33 2.42 -11.66
N THR A 20 -9.01 2.23 -11.70
CA THR A 20 -8.26 2.00 -12.94
C THR A 20 -8.35 0.54 -13.41
N ILE A 21 -8.19 -0.41 -12.48
CA ILE A 21 -8.12 -1.84 -12.81
C ILE A 21 -9.43 -2.54 -12.45
N GLY A 22 -9.92 -2.30 -11.24
CA GLY A 22 -11.09 -2.98 -10.69
C GLY A 22 -10.92 -4.50 -10.57
N GLY A 23 -12.03 -5.22 -10.43
CA GLY A 23 -12.06 -6.68 -10.35
C GLY A 23 -11.74 -7.25 -8.97
N GLN A 24 -12.07 -8.54 -8.79
CA GLN A 24 -12.02 -9.23 -7.51
C GLN A 24 -10.60 -9.24 -6.90
N GLU A 25 -9.57 -9.51 -7.72
CA GLU A 25 -8.18 -9.58 -7.25
C GLU A 25 -7.71 -8.24 -6.64
N VAL A 26 -8.05 -7.11 -7.28
CA VAL A 26 -7.69 -5.78 -6.78
C VAL A 26 -8.48 -5.44 -5.52
N ILE A 27 -9.78 -5.78 -5.48
CA ILE A 27 -10.63 -5.56 -4.30
C ILE A 27 -10.07 -6.29 -3.08
N GLU A 28 -9.72 -7.57 -3.23
CA GLU A 28 -9.13 -8.37 -2.17
C GLU A 28 -7.81 -7.78 -1.69
N ARG A 29 -6.93 -7.41 -2.64
CA ARG A 29 -5.63 -6.84 -2.30
C ARG A 29 -5.74 -5.49 -1.59
N VAL A 30 -6.61 -4.60 -2.07
CA VAL A 30 -6.87 -3.30 -1.44
C VAL A 30 -7.47 -3.47 -0.05
N THR A 31 -8.35 -4.45 0.15
CA THR A 31 -8.91 -4.78 1.47
C THR A 31 -7.81 -5.16 2.46
N VAL A 32 -6.88 -6.01 2.05
CA VAL A 32 -5.73 -6.41 2.87
C VAL A 32 -4.84 -5.21 3.22
N ILE A 33 -4.52 -4.34 2.24
CA ILE A 33 -3.71 -3.13 2.46
C ILE A 33 -4.39 -2.22 3.48
N ARG A 34 -5.68 -1.93 3.30
CA ARG A 34 -6.45 -1.07 4.22
C ARG A 34 -6.55 -1.68 5.62
N GLY A 35 -6.66 -3.00 5.73
CA GLY A 35 -6.63 -3.72 6.99
C GLY A 35 -5.31 -3.51 7.75
N TYR A 36 -4.16 -3.73 7.12
CA TYR A 36 -2.86 -3.47 7.78
C TYR A 36 -2.62 -1.99 8.07
N LYS A 37 -3.09 -1.11 7.21
CA LYS A 37 -3.07 0.34 7.46
C LYS A 37 -3.83 0.69 8.74
N GLN A 38 -5.04 0.15 8.92
CA GLN A 38 -5.82 0.34 10.15
C GLN A 38 -5.15 -0.26 11.38
N LEU A 39 -4.60 -1.47 11.25
CA LEU A 39 -3.87 -2.14 12.34
C LEU A 39 -2.65 -1.32 12.79
N LEU A 40 -1.88 -0.73 11.87
CA LEU A 40 -0.78 0.16 12.22
C LEU A 40 -1.22 1.47 12.86
N GLY A 41 -2.39 1.98 12.52
CA GLY A 41 -2.97 3.14 13.21
C GLY A 41 -3.32 2.85 14.67
N MET A 42 -3.63 1.60 15.00
CA MET A 42 -3.94 1.16 16.37
C MET A 42 -2.71 0.66 17.14
N TYR A 43 -1.75 0.07 16.44
CA TYR A 43 -0.56 -0.57 17.00
C TYR A 43 0.70 -0.13 16.21
N PRO A 44 1.12 1.14 16.31
CA PRO A 44 2.20 1.70 15.50
C PRO A 44 3.58 1.07 15.75
N GLU A 45 3.79 0.44 16.91
CA GLU A 45 5.01 -0.26 17.30
C GLU A 45 5.18 -1.63 16.63
N ARG A 46 4.13 -2.12 15.95
CA ARG A 46 4.10 -3.46 15.34
C ARG A 46 4.75 -3.45 13.97
N ALA A 47 6.08 -3.60 13.96
CA ALA A 47 6.89 -3.68 12.74
C ALA A 47 6.45 -4.80 11.77
N ASP A 48 5.84 -5.87 12.27
CA ASP A 48 5.27 -6.93 11.44
C ASP A 48 4.09 -6.45 10.58
N PHE A 49 3.26 -5.53 11.10
CA PHE A 49 2.18 -4.93 10.33
C PHE A 49 2.70 -3.98 9.25
N GLN A 50 3.76 -3.20 9.54
CA GLN A 50 4.39 -2.31 8.55
C GLN A 50 5.00 -3.11 7.40
N LYS A 51 5.69 -4.22 7.70
CA LYS A 51 6.21 -5.14 6.68
C LYS A 51 5.10 -5.73 5.82
N ARG A 52 4.00 -6.18 6.43
CA ARG A 52 2.85 -6.76 5.72
C ARG A 52 2.11 -5.73 4.86
N LEU A 53 2.06 -4.48 5.32
CA LEU A 53 1.53 -3.35 4.56
C LEU A 53 2.39 -3.08 3.31
N ALA A 54 3.71 -2.94 3.47
CA ALA A 54 4.64 -2.75 2.35
C ALA A 54 4.52 -3.88 1.32
N GLN A 55 4.48 -5.14 1.79
CA GLN A 55 4.28 -6.30 0.92
C GLN A 55 2.92 -6.25 0.20
N GLY A 56 1.85 -5.83 0.87
CA GLY A 56 0.53 -5.64 0.26
C GLY A 56 0.58 -4.63 -0.90
N VAL A 57 1.23 -3.49 -0.69
CA VAL A 57 1.42 -2.44 -1.70
C VAL A 57 2.27 -2.96 -2.87
N LEU A 58 3.35 -3.69 -2.60
CA LEU A 58 4.19 -4.29 -3.64
C LEU A 58 3.42 -5.31 -4.48
N ILE A 59 2.56 -6.13 -3.88
CA ILE A 59 1.74 -7.07 -4.66
C ILE A 59 0.74 -6.30 -5.54
N LEU A 60 0.13 -5.23 -5.02
CA LEU A 60 -0.76 -4.38 -5.82
C LEU A 60 -0.02 -3.73 -7.00
N LYS A 61 1.26 -3.38 -6.83
CA LYS A 61 2.13 -2.91 -7.91
C LYS A 61 2.27 -3.96 -9.02
N LEU A 62 2.55 -5.21 -8.66
CA LEU A 62 2.66 -6.32 -9.62
C LEU A 62 1.33 -6.54 -10.37
N ILE A 63 0.18 -6.38 -9.70
CA ILE A 63 -1.13 -6.42 -10.35
C ILE A 63 -1.24 -5.29 -11.39
N ALA A 64 -0.87 -4.06 -11.01
CA ALA A 64 -0.89 -2.92 -11.92
C ALA A 64 0.01 -3.10 -13.15
N GLU A 65 1.19 -3.69 -12.99
CA GLU A 65 2.08 -4.04 -14.11
C GLU A 65 1.43 -5.04 -15.08
N ARG A 66 0.78 -6.10 -14.56
CA ARG A 66 0.07 -7.09 -15.40
C ARG A 66 -1.10 -6.48 -16.17
N HIS A 67 -1.73 -5.45 -15.63
CA HIS A 67 -2.81 -4.70 -16.27
C HIS A 67 -2.31 -3.48 -17.07
N ALA A 68 -1.02 -3.44 -17.43
CA ALA A 68 -0.39 -2.36 -18.21
C ALA A 68 -0.60 -0.94 -17.63
N SER A 69 -0.86 -0.83 -16.33
CA SER A 69 -1.09 0.44 -15.63
C SER A 69 0.22 1.00 -15.06
N ALA A 70 1.13 1.41 -15.95
CA ALA A 70 2.51 1.80 -15.61
C ALA A 70 2.60 2.95 -14.59
N ASN A 71 1.76 3.98 -14.72
CA ASN A 71 1.73 5.11 -13.79
C ASN A 71 1.36 4.65 -12.37
N LEU A 72 0.31 3.83 -12.25
CA LEU A 72 -0.12 3.28 -10.97
C LEU A 72 0.96 2.37 -10.35
N ALA A 73 1.62 1.54 -11.16
CA ALA A 73 2.75 0.72 -10.70
C ALA A 73 3.89 1.59 -10.16
N MET A 74 4.22 2.70 -10.82
CA MET A 74 5.25 3.62 -10.34
C MET A 74 4.84 4.28 -9.01
N GLU A 75 3.60 4.75 -8.89
CA GLU A 75 3.08 5.32 -7.64
C GLU A 75 3.14 4.31 -6.49
N LEU A 76 2.72 3.06 -6.73
CA LEU A 76 2.76 1.99 -5.72
C LEU A 76 4.20 1.63 -5.32
N GLN A 77 5.16 1.66 -6.25
CA GLN A 77 6.58 1.48 -5.94
C GLN A 77 7.10 2.57 -5.00
N VAL A 78 6.76 3.84 -5.28
CA VAL A 78 7.15 4.98 -4.44
C VAL A 78 6.58 4.84 -3.02
N ILE A 79 5.32 4.44 -2.89
CA ILE A 79 4.69 4.23 -1.58
C ILE A 79 5.31 3.04 -0.84
N SER A 80 5.59 1.93 -1.51
CA SER A 80 6.28 0.79 -0.88
C SER A 80 7.64 1.19 -0.31
N HIS A 81 8.45 1.92 -1.08
CA HIS A 81 9.75 2.42 -0.61
C HIS A 81 9.62 3.39 0.56
N ARG A 82 8.59 4.25 0.55
CA ARG A 82 8.35 5.19 1.66
C ARG A 82 7.98 4.46 2.95
N ILE A 83 7.11 3.45 2.87
CA ILE A 83 6.75 2.61 4.01
C ILE A 83 7.99 1.91 4.58
N ASP A 84 8.88 1.41 3.72
CA ASP A 84 10.11 0.76 4.18
C ASP A 84 11.12 1.74 4.77
N ALA A 85 11.24 2.96 4.24
CA ALA A 85 12.14 3.99 4.76
C ALA A 85 11.70 4.49 6.14
N GLU A 86 10.40 4.70 6.35
CA GLU A 86 9.82 5.11 7.63
C GLU A 86 9.90 4.01 8.71
N ARG A 87 10.38 2.81 8.36
CA ARG A 87 10.68 1.71 9.31
C ARG A 87 12.06 1.84 9.94
N VAL A 88 13.01 2.48 9.25
CA VAL A 88 14.44 2.53 9.65
C VAL A 88 14.71 3.65 10.66
N HIS A 89 13.73 4.52 10.90
CA HIS A 89 13.87 5.70 11.77
C HIS A 89 13.29 5.53 13.19
N ASP A 90 12.96 4.30 13.61
CA ASP A 90 12.60 3.97 15.00
C ASP A 90 13.78 3.28 15.72
#